data_AF-A0A9P7KVZ6-F1
#
_entry.id   AF-A0A9P7KVZ6-F1
#
_cell.length_a   1.000
_cell.length_b   1.000
_cell.length_c   1.000
_cell.angle_alpha   90.00
_cell.angle_beta   90.00
_cell.angle_gamma   90.00
#
_symmetry.space_group_name_H-M   'P 1'
#
loop_
_entity.id
_entity.type
_entity.pdbx_description
1 polymer ?
#
loop_
_entity_poly.entity_id
_entity_poly.type
_entity_poly.pdbx_seq_one_letter_code
_entity_poly.pdbx_strand_id
1 'polypeptide(L)'
;MGQDESSLSYAGPPATLTERSLAAVAEYIKSGRSKRIVVLTGAGISTAAGIPDFRSPGTGLYANLARLNLPYAEAVFDISYFREHPEPFYVLANELYPGKFHPTVSHAFIALLARKGLLQMLFTQNIDCLERVAGVPSDKIIEAHGSFANQRCIECKEEYPEDKMKEHVFGGKVPHCDKEGCKGLVKPDIVFFGEPLPKAFDNNTYQVAMADLVLVVGTSLSVYPFAALPGIAQEGKPRVLFNMERVGQLGTRSDDVIELGDCDAGIRKFADELGWRDELEKMWRQIVGDVEAERQLNGRKKDEVQDEIERLAAEVEAVVIDDDKNDTSDTNVQQPDERQDVPSESEPTKHQKDPISTEQAKNEAGKEEPASTLAPPTTTAITDEPNKSTEEPNPEIPAVEAAKIESLVPEPLKSESPKEEPREVLKEEPTKYTGTERASKEEK
;
A
#
# COMPACT_ATOMS: atom_id res chain seq x y z
N MET A 1 -7.51 -27.65 -1.26
CA MET A 1 -8.65 -27.60 -2.19
C MET A 1 -8.27 -26.57 -3.24
N GLY A 2 -8.28 -26.94 -4.53
CA GLY A 2 -7.49 -26.25 -5.55
C GLY A 2 -7.91 -24.81 -5.86
N GLN A 3 -6.92 -24.02 -6.29
CA GLN A 3 -7.11 -22.78 -7.04
C GLN A 3 -6.52 -22.96 -8.44
N ASP A 4 -7.20 -23.77 -9.26
CA ASP A 4 -7.14 -23.59 -10.71
C ASP A 4 -7.90 -22.29 -11.06
N GLU A 5 -7.29 -21.13 -10.80
CA GLU A 5 -7.72 -19.85 -11.37
C GLU A 5 -7.42 -19.89 -12.88
N SER A 6 -8.30 -20.63 -13.58
CA SER A 6 -8.34 -20.71 -15.04
C SER A 6 -8.33 -19.31 -15.63
N SER A 7 -7.47 -19.09 -16.61
CA SER A 7 -7.11 -17.80 -17.21
C SER A 7 -8.30 -17.07 -17.86
N LEU A 8 -9.11 -16.40 -17.03
CA LEU A 8 -10.10 -15.40 -17.45
C LEU A 8 -9.41 -14.11 -17.94
N SER A 9 -8.65 -14.26 -19.02
CA SER A 9 -8.21 -13.15 -19.86
C SER A 9 -9.24 -12.93 -20.97
N TYR A 10 -9.57 -11.67 -21.25
CA TYR A 10 -10.52 -11.36 -22.30
C TYR A 10 -9.93 -11.72 -23.68
N ALA A 11 -10.53 -12.70 -24.36
CA ALA A 11 -10.00 -13.26 -25.62
C ALA A 11 -10.42 -12.50 -26.89
N GLY A 12 -11.40 -11.59 -26.83
CA GLY A 12 -11.84 -10.79 -27.98
C GLY A 12 -10.91 -9.60 -28.30
N PRO A 13 -11.23 -8.80 -29.34
CA PRO A 13 -10.55 -7.53 -29.61
C PRO A 13 -10.95 -6.43 -28.60
N PRO A 14 -10.14 -5.37 -28.40
CA PRO A 14 -10.57 -4.19 -27.63
C PRO A 14 -11.75 -3.47 -28.27
N ALA A 15 -12.53 -2.72 -27.47
CA ALA A 15 -13.70 -2.00 -27.94
C ALA A 15 -13.44 -0.49 -28.17
N THR A 16 -12.46 0.09 -27.45
CA THR A 16 -12.19 1.54 -27.38
C THR A 16 -10.75 1.89 -27.78
N LEU A 17 -9.79 1.04 -27.41
CA LEU A 17 -8.39 1.08 -27.82
C LEU A 17 -8.19 0.41 -29.19
N THR A 18 -7.10 0.71 -29.87
CA THR A 18 -6.70 0.01 -31.11
C THR A 18 -6.12 -1.38 -30.85
N GLU A 19 -5.46 -1.55 -29.71
CA GLU A 19 -4.86 -2.80 -29.21
C GLU A 19 -4.65 -2.69 -27.69
N ARG A 20 -4.25 -3.78 -27.01
CA ARG A 20 -3.95 -3.78 -25.56
C ARG A 20 -2.50 -3.39 -25.27
N SER A 21 -2.08 -2.19 -25.68
CA SER A 21 -0.72 -1.70 -25.48
C SER A 21 -0.67 -0.33 -24.80
N LEU A 22 0.46 -0.02 -24.17
CA LEU A 22 0.72 1.32 -23.63
C LEU A 22 0.69 2.39 -24.73
N ALA A 23 1.15 2.06 -25.95
CA ALA A 23 1.05 2.93 -27.12
C ALA A 23 -0.40 3.28 -27.46
N ALA A 24 -1.31 2.29 -27.49
CA ALA A 24 -2.73 2.53 -27.74
C ALA A 24 -3.41 3.38 -26.65
N VAL A 25 -3.01 3.22 -25.38
CA VAL A 25 -3.48 4.09 -24.28
C VAL A 25 -2.90 5.51 -24.44
N ALA A 26 -1.64 5.64 -24.84
CA ALA A 26 -1.04 6.95 -25.09
C ALA A 26 -1.75 7.67 -26.25
N GLU A 27 -2.09 6.97 -27.34
CA GLU A 27 -2.94 7.52 -28.41
C GLU A 27 -4.36 7.85 -27.94
N TYR A 28 -4.95 7.04 -27.03
CA TYR A 28 -6.24 7.37 -26.40
C TYR A 28 -6.18 8.71 -25.65
N ILE A 29 -5.11 8.97 -24.91
CA ILE A 29 -4.86 10.26 -24.24
C ILE A 29 -4.60 11.38 -25.26
N LYS A 30 -3.66 11.18 -26.19
CA LYS A 30 -3.26 12.18 -27.20
C LYS A 30 -4.43 12.58 -28.13
N SER A 31 -5.38 11.68 -28.38
CA SER A 31 -6.62 11.97 -29.13
C SER A 31 -7.59 12.92 -28.41
N GLY A 32 -7.34 13.27 -27.15
CA GLY A 32 -8.22 14.12 -26.33
C GLY A 32 -9.52 13.44 -25.87
N ARG A 33 -9.66 12.12 -26.10
CA ARG A 33 -10.77 11.30 -25.57
C ARG A 33 -10.66 11.09 -24.06
N SER A 34 -9.43 11.02 -23.53
CA SER A 34 -9.18 11.00 -22.08
C SER A 34 -8.97 12.41 -21.55
N LYS A 35 -9.88 12.90 -20.71
CA LYS A 35 -9.72 14.17 -19.98
C LYS A 35 -9.86 14.03 -18.46
N ARG A 36 -10.38 12.89 -18.00
CA ARG A 36 -10.61 12.59 -16.59
C ARG A 36 -9.91 11.28 -16.24
N ILE A 37 -8.61 11.35 -15.97
CA ILE A 37 -7.80 10.20 -15.55
C ILE A 37 -7.93 10.06 -14.04
N VAL A 38 -8.40 8.91 -13.57
CA VAL A 38 -8.32 8.53 -12.16
C VAL A 38 -7.10 7.64 -11.95
N VAL A 39 -6.36 7.87 -10.88
CA VAL A 39 -5.22 7.02 -10.49
C VAL A 39 -5.51 6.38 -9.14
N LEU A 40 -5.24 5.07 -9.03
CA LEU A 40 -5.41 4.25 -7.84
C LEU A 40 -4.06 3.67 -7.45
N THR A 41 -3.52 4.04 -6.29
CA THR A 41 -2.15 3.68 -5.86
C THR A 41 -2.10 2.84 -4.59
N GLY A 42 -1.00 2.12 -4.41
CA GLY A 42 -0.63 1.44 -3.17
C GLY A 42 0.88 1.45 -2.94
N ALA A 43 1.35 0.66 -1.98
CA ALA A 43 2.72 0.74 -1.47
C ALA A 43 3.80 0.45 -2.55
N GLY A 44 3.46 -0.26 -3.61
CA GLY A 44 4.36 -0.57 -4.72
C GLY A 44 4.88 0.66 -5.49
N ILE A 45 4.25 1.83 -5.37
CA ILE A 45 4.82 3.08 -5.96
C ILE A 45 5.89 3.73 -5.07
N SER A 46 6.02 3.30 -3.81
CA SER A 46 6.93 3.87 -2.80
C SER A 46 8.16 2.99 -2.51
N THR A 47 8.24 1.78 -3.08
CA THR A 47 9.36 0.83 -2.84
C THR A 47 10.71 1.43 -3.24
N ALA A 48 10.82 2.02 -4.43
CA ALA A 48 12.05 2.69 -4.88
C ALA A 48 12.45 3.92 -4.02
N ALA A 49 11.50 4.52 -3.28
CA ALA A 49 11.81 5.55 -2.30
C ALA A 49 12.55 5.01 -1.06
N GLY A 50 12.66 3.69 -0.91
CA GLY A 50 13.24 3.01 0.25
C GLY A 50 12.23 2.79 1.38
N ILE A 51 10.93 3.02 1.11
CA ILE A 51 9.84 2.63 2.01
C ILE A 51 9.53 1.16 1.69
N PRO A 52 9.75 0.21 2.61
CA PRO A 52 9.33 -1.16 2.38
C PRO A 52 7.81 -1.18 2.22
N ASP A 53 7.32 -2.01 1.30
CA ASP A 53 5.89 -2.28 1.24
C ASP A 53 5.45 -3.02 2.52
N PHE A 54 4.16 -3.35 2.66
CA PHE A 54 3.72 -4.09 3.84
C PHE A 54 4.06 -5.58 3.76
N ARG A 55 4.05 -6.19 2.56
CA ARG A 55 3.82 -7.64 2.39
C ARG A 55 4.92 -8.41 1.66
N SER A 56 5.88 -7.76 1.01
CA SER A 56 6.97 -8.45 0.31
C SER A 56 7.76 -9.36 1.27
N PRO A 57 8.00 -10.63 0.90
CA PRO A 57 8.84 -11.52 1.69
C PRO A 57 10.24 -10.92 1.93
N GLY A 58 10.77 -11.08 3.15
CA GLY A 58 12.11 -10.63 3.53
C GLY A 58 12.30 -9.11 3.69
N THR A 59 11.74 -8.29 2.79
CA THR A 59 11.94 -6.82 2.77
C THR A 59 10.78 -6.02 3.33
N GLY A 60 9.56 -6.55 3.29
CA GLY A 60 8.34 -5.87 3.73
C GLY A 60 8.34 -5.50 5.21
N LEU A 61 7.54 -4.49 5.56
CA LEU A 61 7.43 -3.95 6.91
C LEU A 61 7.09 -5.05 7.93
N TYR A 62 6.19 -5.97 7.56
CA TYR A 62 5.78 -7.10 8.41
C TYR A 62 6.91 -8.08 8.73
N ALA A 63 7.88 -8.30 7.83
CA ALA A 63 9.06 -9.12 8.13
C ALA A 63 9.95 -8.43 9.19
N ASN A 64 10.13 -7.11 9.08
CA ASN A 64 10.93 -6.30 9.99
C ASN A 64 10.27 -6.08 11.37
N LEU A 65 8.96 -6.31 11.48
CA LEU A 65 8.17 -6.18 12.71
C LEU A 65 8.25 -7.40 13.64
N ALA A 66 8.86 -8.52 13.22
CA ALA A 66 9.00 -9.72 14.04
C ALA A 66 9.66 -9.47 15.43
N ARG A 67 10.56 -8.47 15.51
CA ARG A 67 11.20 -8.02 16.77
C ARG A 67 10.23 -7.46 17.82
N LEU A 68 9.02 -7.05 17.44
CA LEU A 68 8.02 -6.46 18.33
C LEU A 68 7.11 -7.51 19.01
N ASN A 69 7.32 -8.80 18.73
CA ASN A 69 6.57 -9.91 19.33
C ASN A 69 5.05 -9.76 19.21
N LEU A 70 4.60 -9.32 18.03
CA LEU A 70 3.18 -9.17 17.68
C LEU A 70 2.52 -10.54 17.48
N PRO A 71 1.21 -10.69 17.77
CA PRO A 71 0.49 -11.96 17.56
C PRO A 71 0.35 -12.33 16.08
N TYR A 72 0.31 -11.32 15.21
CA TYR A 72 0.36 -11.38 13.74
C TYR A 72 0.81 -9.99 13.27
N ALA A 73 1.34 -9.87 12.05
CA ALA A 73 2.09 -8.67 11.68
C ALA A 73 1.21 -7.42 11.47
N GLU A 74 -0.03 -7.60 11.01
CA GLU A 74 -1.04 -6.55 10.87
C GLU A 74 -1.48 -5.95 12.21
N ALA A 75 -1.23 -6.62 13.35
CA ALA A 75 -1.76 -6.22 14.66
C ALA A 75 -1.32 -4.81 15.09
N VAL A 76 -0.14 -4.34 14.66
CA VAL A 76 0.33 -2.97 14.92
C VAL A 76 -0.56 -1.87 14.29
N PHE A 77 -1.40 -2.25 13.32
CA PHE A 77 -2.39 -1.41 12.67
C PHE A 77 -3.83 -1.87 12.95
N ASP A 78 -4.08 -2.71 13.97
CA ASP A 78 -5.44 -3.06 14.42
C ASP A 78 -5.89 -2.13 15.56
N ILE A 79 -7.10 -1.56 15.46
CA ILE A 79 -7.57 -0.57 16.44
C ILE A 79 -7.87 -1.18 17.82
N SER A 80 -8.20 -2.47 17.88
CA SER A 80 -8.44 -3.20 19.12
C SER A 80 -7.10 -3.49 19.81
N TYR A 81 -6.13 -4.01 19.05
CA TYR A 81 -4.78 -4.24 19.56
C TYR A 81 -4.12 -2.94 20.04
N PHE A 82 -4.23 -1.85 19.27
CA PHE A 82 -3.70 -0.53 19.64
C PHE A 82 -4.29 0.05 20.94
N ARG A 83 -5.53 -0.30 21.28
CA ARG A 83 -6.18 0.13 22.54
C ARG A 83 -5.60 -0.57 23.77
N GLU A 84 -5.09 -1.78 23.62
CA GLU A 84 -4.52 -2.61 24.69
C GLU A 84 -2.99 -2.50 24.74
N HIS A 85 -2.35 -2.38 23.58
CA HIS A 85 -0.91 -2.38 23.35
C HIS A 85 -0.51 -1.28 22.34
N PRO A 86 -0.58 0.00 22.72
CA PRO A 86 -0.22 1.13 21.85
C PRO A 86 1.28 1.24 21.55
N GLU A 87 2.16 0.75 22.43
CA GLU A 87 3.61 0.99 22.37
C GLU A 87 4.30 0.52 21.08
N PRO A 88 4.01 -0.69 20.53
CA PRO A 88 4.61 -1.15 19.27
C PRO A 88 4.34 -0.20 18.10
N PHE A 89 3.17 0.45 18.06
CA PHE A 89 2.86 1.43 17.03
C PHE A 89 3.73 2.68 17.14
N TYR A 90 4.00 3.20 18.34
CA TYR A 90 4.83 4.42 18.48
C TYR A 90 6.32 4.16 18.24
N VAL A 91 6.81 2.94 18.53
CA VAL A 91 8.14 2.49 18.08
C VAL A 91 8.23 2.54 16.56
N LEU A 92 7.22 2.00 15.87
CA LEU A 92 7.13 2.01 14.41
C LEU A 92 6.91 3.42 13.82
N ALA A 93 6.09 4.26 14.44
CA ALA A 93 5.79 5.62 13.97
C ALA A 93 7.02 6.53 13.95
N ASN A 94 7.99 6.30 14.84
CA ASN A 94 9.29 6.99 14.80
C ASN A 94 10.10 6.60 13.56
N GLU A 95 10.07 5.33 13.17
CA GLU A 95 10.75 4.82 11.98
C GLU A 95 10.07 5.33 10.69
N LEU A 96 8.74 5.33 10.64
CA LEU A 96 7.94 5.80 9.50
C LEU A 96 7.74 7.33 9.42
N TYR A 97 8.24 8.11 10.38
CA TYR A 97 7.93 9.54 10.47
C TYR A 97 8.32 10.32 9.19
N PRO A 98 7.42 11.16 8.63
CA PRO A 98 7.66 11.85 7.36
C PRO A 98 8.95 12.68 7.29
N GLY A 99 9.49 12.82 6.07
CA GLY A 99 10.67 13.64 5.76
C GLY A 99 11.97 12.88 5.52
N LYS A 100 11.98 11.54 5.67
CA LYS A 100 13.14 10.67 5.38
C LYS A 100 13.20 10.15 3.93
N PHE A 101 12.07 10.21 3.23
CA PHE A 101 11.85 9.57 1.94
C PHE A 101 11.47 10.61 0.87
N HIS A 102 11.75 10.27 -0.39
CA HIS A 102 11.55 11.17 -1.52
C HIS A 102 10.70 10.52 -2.62
N PRO A 103 9.83 11.28 -3.32
CA PRO A 103 8.93 10.72 -4.32
C PRO A 103 9.65 9.96 -5.46
N THR A 104 9.04 8.87 -5.90
CA THR A 104 9.50 8.09 -7.07
C THR A 104 9.06 8.71 -8.40
N VAL A 105 9.46 8.14 -9.55
CA VAL A 105 8.97 8.61 -10.86
C VAL A 105 7.47 8.41 -11.00
N SER A 106 6.92 7.33 -10.44
CA SER A 106 5.48 7.08 -10.39
C SER A 106 4.72 8.25 -9.73
N HIS A 107 5.22 8.77 -8.61
CA HIS A 107 4.65 9.96 -7.96
C HIS A 107 4.77 11.22 -8.82
N ALA A 108 5.95 11.45 -9.41
CA ALA A 108 6.19 12.61 -10.28
C ALA A 108 5.28 12.58 -11.53
N PHE A 109 4.97 11.39 -12.07
CA PHE A 109 4.05 11.23 -13.19
C PHE A 109 2.62 11.61 -12.83
N ILE A 110 2.14 11.27 -11.63
CA ILE A 110 0.81 11.68 -11.16
C ILE A 110 0.73 13.20 -11.01
N ALA A 111 1.78 13.83 -10.47
CA ALA A 111 1.88 15.29 -10.42
C ALA A 111 1.99 15.92 -11.83
N LEU A 112 2.61 15.24 -12.80
CA LEU A 112 2.65 15.67 -14.20
C LEU A 112 1.26 15.59 -14.86
N LEU A 113 0.48 14.55 -14.59
CA LEU A 113 -0.92 14.45 -15.01
C LEU A 113 -1.77 15.60 -14.46
N ALA A 114 -1.53 16.03 -13.21
CA ALA A 114 -2.18 17.19 -12.63
C ALA A 114 -1.76 18.50 -13.34
N ARG A 115 -0.46 18.71 -13.57
CA ARG A 115 0.07 19.88 -14.30
C ARG A 115 -0.46 19.97 -15.74
N LYS A 116 -0.69 18.84 -16.41
CA LYS A 116 -1.29 18.76 -17.75
C LYS A 116 -2.83 18.85 -17.75
N GLY A 117 -3.47 18.99 -16.58
CA GLY A 117 -4.93 19.13 -16.46
C GLY A 117 -5.72 17.85 -16.73
N LEU A 118 -5.07 16.68 -16.65
CA LEU A 118 -5.67 15.37 -16.97
C LEU A 118 -6.07 14.58 -15.72
N LEU A 119 -5.48 14.87 -14.55
CA LEU A 119 -5.82 14.19 -13.29
C LEU A 119 -7.21 14.63 -12.80
N GLN A 120 -8.15 13.68 -12.82
CA GLN A 120 -9.47 13.85 -12.20
C GLN A 120 -9.37 13.75 -10.68
N MET A 121 -8.81 12.64 -10.19
CA MET A 121 -8.63 12.32 -8.78
C MET A 121 -7.55 11.23 -8.62
N LEU A 122 -6.76 11.32 -7.56
CA LEU A 122 -5.86 10.29 -7.08
C LEU A 122 -6.47 9.67 -5.81
N PHE A 123 -6.62 8.35 -5.77
CA PHE A 123 -6.90 7.61 -4.55
C PHE A 123 -5.65 6.83 -4.17
N THR A 124 -5.14 7.06 -2.97
CA THR A 124 -3.96 6.36 -2.45
C THR A 124 -4.29 5.56 -1.20
N GLN A 125 -3.73 4.36 -1.12
CA GLN A 125 -3.71 3.54 0.10
C GLN A 125 -2.50 3.88 0.99
N ASN A 126 -1.58 4.71 0.50
CA ASN A 126 -0.35 5.04 1.20
C ASN A 126 -0.60 6.13 2.25
N ILE A 127 0.24 6.10 3.28
CA ILE A 127 0.21 7.04 4.41
C ILE A 127 1.47 7.92 4.45
N ASP A 128 2.40 7.71 3.51
CA ASP A 128 3.74 8.32 3.44
C ASP A 128 3.76 9.78 2.97
N CYS A 129 2.64 10.28 2.43
CA CYS A 129 2.44 11.64 1.91
C CYS A 129 3.31 12.01 0.68
N LEU A 130 3.98 11.05 0.03
CA LEU A 130 4.89 11.33 -1.09
C LEU A 130 4.17 11.93 -2.32
N GLU A 131 2.87 11.71 -2.46
CA GLU A 131 2.03 12.34 -3.49
C GLU A 131 1.97 13.87 -3.30
N ARG A 132 1.87 14.34 -2.05
CA ARG A 132 1.91 15.77 -1.71
C ARG A 132 3.30 16.35 -1.98
N VAL A 133 4.35 15.62 -1.60
CA VAL A 133 5.75 16.03 -1.80
C VAL A 133 6.11 16.12 -3.30
N ALA A 134 5.51 15.25 -4.14
CA ALA A 134 5.64 15.34 -5.60
C ALA A 134 4.91 16.56 -6.23
N GLY A 135 4.06 17.25 -5.45
CA GLY A 135 3.29 18.39 -5.89
C GLY A 135 1.97 18.04 -6.56
N VAL A 136 1.35 16.90 -6.22
CA VAL A 136 -0.06 16.66 -6.56
C VAL A 136 -0.94 17.64 -5.75
N PRO A 137 -1.88 18.38 -6.37
CA PRO A 137 -2.76 19.30 -5.64
C PRO A 137 -3.58 18.61 -4.55
N SER A 138 -3.70 19.20 -3.37
CA SER A 138 -4.35 18.56 -2.22
C SER A 138 -5.85 18.30 -2.41
N ASP A 139 -6.53 19.08 -3.26
CA ASP A 139 -7.92 18.87 -3.66
C ASP A 139 -8.11 17.68 -4.64
N LYS A 140 -6.99 17.11 -5.13
CA LYS A 140 -6.94 15.96 -6.04
C LYS A 140 -6.49 14.67 -5.37
N ILE A 141 -6.22 14.66 -4.07
CA ILE A 141 -5.75 13.48 -3.33
C ILE A 141 -6.82 13.00 -2.35
N ILE A 142 -7.19 11.73 -2.46
CA ILE A 142 -7.98 10.99 -1.49
C ILE A 142 -7.05 9.97 -0.82
N GLU A 143 -6.58 10.33 0.37
CA GLU A 143 -5.83 9.45 1.29
C GLU A 143 -6.82 8.44 1.91
N ALA A 144 -7.02 7.31 1.23
CA ALA A 144 -8.05 6.33 1.60
C ALA A 144 -7.77 5.69 2.97
N HIS A 145 -6.50 5.48 3.30
CA HIS A 145 -6.06 5.03 4.62
C HIS A 145 -5.55 6.18 5.50
N GLY A 146 -5.91 7.43 5.18
CA GLY A 146 -5.47 8.60 5.92
C GLY A 146 -3.97 8.89 5.78
N SER A 147 -3.40 9.68 6.70
CA SER A 147 -2.00 10.11 6.60
C SER A 147 -1.39 10.58 7.92
N PHE A 148 -0.06 10.66 7.97
CA PHE A 148 0.68 11.25 9.09
C PHE A 148 0.60 12.80 9.16
N ALA A 149 -0.20 13.44 8.28
CA ALA A 149 -0.29 14.91 8.20
C ALA A 149 -1.07 15.54 9.38
N ASN A 150 -1.92 14.77 10.07
CA ASN A 150 -2.71 15.22 11.21
C ASN A 150 -2.78 14.10 12.27
N GLN A 151 -3.25 14.43 13.47
CA GLN A 151 -3.43 13.47 14.56
C GLN A 151 -4.63 13.85 15.44
N ARG A 152 -5.37 12.84 15.91
CA ARG A 152 -6.59 13.03 16.71
C ARG A 152 -6.71 11.99 17.83
N CYS A 153 -7.44 12.34 18.88
CA CYS A 153 -7.83 11.39 19.92
C CYS A 153 -8.78 10.32 19.34
N ILE A 154 -8.52 9.04 19.61
CA ILE A 154 -9.35 7.94 19.08
C ILE A 154 -10.79 7.97 19.63
N GLU A 155 -11.00 8.55 20.81
CA GLU A 155 -12.31 8.62 21.49
C GLU A 155 -13.10 9.87 21.09
N CYS A 156 -12.61 11.05 21.46
CA CYS A 156 -13.34 12.31 21.31
C CYS A 156 -13.10 13.02 19.96
N LYS A 157 -12.20 12.48 19.13
CA LYS A 157 -11.79 13.03 17.82
C LYS A 157 -11.22 14.46 17.84
N GLU A 158 -10.88 14.98 19.03
CA GLU A 158 -10.16 16.24 19.19
C GLU A 158 -8.79 16.18 18.49
N GLU A 159 -8.43 17.26 17.81
CA GLU A 159 -7.12 17.41 17.18
C GLU A 159 -6.02 17.56 18.22
N TYR A 160 -4.85 17.00 17.92
CA TYR A 160 -3.70 17.04 18.81
C TYR A 160 -2.54 17.83 18.17
N PRO A 161 -1.81 18.66 18.93
CA PRO A 161 -0.72 19.46 18.36
C PRO A 161 0.41 18.60 17.77
N GLU A 162 0.92 19.00 16.61
CA GLU A 162 1.96 18.27 15.86
C GLU A 162 3.31 18.26 16.60
N ASP A 163 3.67 19.38 17.24
CA ASP A 163 4.86 19.53 18.07
C ASP A 163 4.85 18.57 19.26
N LYS A 164 3.71 18.44 19.95
CA LYS A 164 3.52 17.44 21.00
C LYS A 164 3.59 16.02 20.46
N MET A 165 2.94 15.74 19.33
CA MET A 165 3.00 14.40 18.71
C MET A 165 4.45 14.01 18.39
N LYS A 166 5.25 14.94 17.87
CA LYS A 166 6.70 14.74 17.64
C LYS A 166 7.44 14.43 18.95
N GLU A 167 7.24 15.20 20.01
CA GLU A 167 7.89 14.93 21.31
C GLU A 167 7.56 13.52 21.82
N HIS A 168 6.30 13.10 21.71
CA HIS A 168 5.84 11.78 22.12
C HIS A 168 6.45 10.65 21.26
N VAL A 169 6.37 10.75 19.94
CA VAL A 169 6.91 9.73 19.00
C VAL A 169 8.42 9.61 19.13
N PHE A 170 9.18 10.71 19.06
CA PHE A 170 10.64 10.67 19.17
C PHE A 170 11.11 10.34 20.60
N GLY A 171 10.30 10.64 21.62
CA GLY A 171 10.54 10.26 23.01
C GLY A 171 10.14 8.83 23.37
N GLY A 172 9.53 8.06 22.46
CA GLY A 172 9.02 6.71 22.73
C GLY A 172 7.90 6.66 23.77
N LYS A 173 7.07 7.71 23.87
CA LYS A 173 6.00 7.87 24.85
C LYS A 173 4.63 7.82 24.19
N VAL A 174 3.67 7.12 24.77
CA VAL A 174 2.28 7.08 24.30
C VAL A 174 1.56 8.42 24.58
N PRO A 175 1.16 9.19 23.56
CA PRO A 175 0.38 10.42 23.72
C PRO A 175 -1.08 10.13 24.13
N HIS A 176 -1.61 10.99 24.98
CA HIS A 176 -2.98 10.94 25.48
C HIS A 176 -3.65 12.30 25.24
N CYS A 177 -4.98 12.32 25.16
CA CYS A 177 -5.73 13.53 24.86
C CYS A 177 -5.55 14.61 25.94
N ASP A 178 -5.27 15.85 25.53
CA ASP A 178 -5.19 17.03 26.41
C ASP A 178 -6.57 17.54 26.89
N LYS A 179 -7.65 17.10 26.23
CA LYS A 179 -9.01 17.60 26.49
C LYS A 179 -9.49 17.19 27.87
N GLU A 180 -9.90 18.18 28.68
CA GLU A 180 -10.38 17.92 30.04
C GLU A 180 -11.50 16.87 30.06
N GLY A 181 -11.37 15.88 30.94
CA GLY A 181 -12.29 14.73 31.04
C GLY A 181 -12.05 13.61 30.02
N CYS A 182 -11.27 13.83 28.96
CA CYS A 182 -10.84 12.77 28.05
C CYS A 182 -9.43 12.27 28.43
N LYS A 183 -9.25 10.94 28.44
CA LYS A 183 -7.93 10.30 28.58
C LYS A 183 -7.65 9.29 27.47
N GLY A 184 -8.32 9.45 26.33
CA GLY A 184 -8.16 8.56 25.18
C GLY A 184 -6.77 8.70 24.55
N LEU A 185 -6.29 7.61 23.96
CA LEU A 185 -5.08 7.58 23.14
C LEU A 185 -5.20 8.53 21.94
N VAL A 186 -4.06 9.02 21.44
CA VAL A 186 -3.99 9.92 20.28
C VAL A 186 -3.09 9.31 19.22
N LYS A 187 -3.61 9.03 18.02
CA LYS A 187 -2.78 8.57 16.90
C LYS A 187 -2.81 9.54 15.72
N PRO A 188 -1.83 9.47 14.80
CA PRO A 188 -1.97 10.07 13.48
C PRO A 188 -3.29 9.64 12.82
N ASP A 189 -3.81 10.47 11.93
CA ASP A 189 -5.07 10.23 11.21
C ASP A 189 -4.89 9.22 10.06
N ILE A 190 -4.25 8.10 10.37
CA ILE A 190 -4.14 6.90 9.55
C ILE A 190 -5.21 5.89 9.97
N VAL A 191 -5.82 5.20 9.02
CA VAL A 191 -6.92 4.25 9.26
C VAL A 191 -6.35 2.91 9.71
N PHE A 192 -6.79 2.44 10.87
CA PHE A 192 -6.46 1.09 11.36
C PHE A 192 -7.50 0.06 10.91
N PHE A 193 -7.13 -1.22 10.89
CA PHE A 193 -8.09 -2.31 10.77
C PHE A 193 -9.13 -2.19 11.90
N GLY A 194 -10.40 -2.30 11.54
CA GLY A 194 -11.54 -2.03 12.44
C GLY A 194 -12.02 -0.56 12.48
N GLU A 195 -11.30 0.40 11.87
CA GLU A 195 -11.79 1.77 11.69
C GLU A 195 -12.48 1.98 10.32
N PRO A 196 -13.47 2.88 10.22
CA PRO A 196 -14.01 3.31 8.94
C PRO A 196 -13.01 4.18 8.18
N LEU A 197 -13.03 4.10 6.85
CA LEU A 197 -12.27 5.01 5.98
C LEU A 197 -12.79 6.46 6.13
N PRO A 198 -11.99 7.47 5.73
CA PRO A 198 -12.42 8.87 5.80
C PRO A 198 -13.61 9.10 4.88
N LYS A 199 -14.60 9.91 5.29
CA LYS A 199 -15.77 10.27 4.46
C LYS A 199 -15.41 10.81 3.07
N ALA A 200 -14.22 11.40 2.93
CA ALA A 200 -13.69 11.85 1.65
C ALA A 200 -13.54 10.71 0.62
N PHE A 201 -13.29 9.47 1.06
CA PHE A 201 -13.28 8.28 0.22
C PHE A 201 -14.66 8.04 -0.39
N ASP A 202 -15.66 7.72 0.44
CA ASP A 202 -17.04 7.41 0.01
C ASP A 202 -17.60 8.52 -0.89
N ASN A 203 -17.47 9.77 -0.43
CA ASN A 203 -17.97 10.97 -1.12
C ASN A 203 -17.33 11.18 -2.51
N ASN A 204 -16.18 10.58 -2.82
CA ASN A 204 -15.50 10.74 -4.10
C ASN A 204 -15.48 9.46 -4.96
N THR A 205 -15.93 8.31 -4.48
CA THR A 205 -15.96 7.05 -5.27
C THR A 205 -16.61 7.21 -6.65
N TYR A 206 -17.61 8.08 -6.79
CA TYR A 206 -18.27 8.40 -8.07
C TYR A 206 -17.32 8.96 -9.14
N GLN A 207 -16.20 9.56 -8.74
CA GLN A 207 -15.17 10.07 -9.67
C GLN A 207 -14.60 8.95 -10.54
N VAL A 208 -14.54 7.72 -10.02
CA VAL A 208 -14.08 6.54 -10.77
C VAL A 208 -15.09 6.13 -11.84
N ALA A 209 -16.40 6.24 -11.55
CA ALA A 209 -17.46 6.01 -12.53
C ALA A 209 -17.48 7.08 -13.63
N MET A 210 -17.01 8.30 -13.34
CA MET A 210 -16.88 9.40 -14.30
C MET A 210 -15.57 9.38 -15.11
N ALA A 211 -14.63 8.48 -14.79
CA ALA A 211 -13.31 8.45 -15.43
C ALA A 211 -13.38 8.11 -16.93
N ASP A 212 -12.47 8.69 -17.71
CA ASP A 212 -12.23 8.26 -19.09
C ASP A 212 -11.18 7.15 -19.18
N LEU A 213 -10.33 7.06 -18.15
CA LEU A 213 -9.21 6.12 -18.03
C LEU A 213 -8.92 5.93 -16.54
N VAL A 214 -8.71 4.69 -16.10
CA VAL A 214 -8.24 4.38 -14.73
C VAL A 214 -6.85 3.77 -14.79
N LEU A 215 -5.90 4.39 -14.09
CA LEU A 215 -4.55 3.84 -13.88
C LEU A 215 -4.51 3.20 -12.49
N VAL A 216 -4.03 1.96 -12.41
CA VAL A 216 -3.86 1.20 -11.16
C VAL A 216 -2.37 0.90 -11.03
N VAL A 217 -1.72 1.39 -9.98
CA VAL A 217 -0.25 1.42 -9.88
C VAL A 217 0.19 0.89 -8.51
N GLY A 218 1.02 -0.16 -8.49
CA GLY A 218 1.70 -0.64 -7.28
C GLY A 218 0.77 -1.06 -6.14
N THR A 219 -0.27 -1.87 -6.40
CA THR A 219 -1.25 -2.27 -5.38
C THR A 219 -1.66 -3.73 -5.54
N SER A 220 -1.83 -4.45 -4.43
CA SER A 220 -2.31 -5.84 -4.42
C SER A 220 -3.84 -5.96 -4.57
N LEU A 221 -4.58 -4.84 -4.49
CA LEU A 221 -6.05 -4.77 -4.46
C LEU A 221 -6.70 -5.78 -3.48
N SER A 222 -6.07 -6.02 -2.33
CA SER A 222 -6.56 -7.01 -1.34
C SER A 222 -7.36 -6.40 -0.18
N VAL A 223 -7.36 -5.07 -0.03
CA VAL A 223 -8.00 -4.37 1.10
C VAL A 223 -9.28 -3.69 0.61
N TYR A 224 -10.41 -4.07 1.20
CA TYR A 224 -11.71 -3.45 0.93
C TYR A 224 -11.94 -2.24 1.87
N PRO A 225 -12.66 -1.20 1.42
CA PRO A 225 -13.38 -1.09 0.14
C PRO A 225 -12.52 -0.66 -1.06
N PHE A 226 -11.24 -0.30 -0.87
CA PHE A 226 -10.37 0.21 -1.95
C PHE A 226 -10.26 -0.74 -3.16
N ALA A 227 -10.15 -2.05 -2.89
CA ALA A 227 -10.11 -3.11 -3.89
C ALA A 227 -11.27 -3.08 -4.91
N ALA A 228 -12.43 -2.52 -4.54
CA ALA A 228 -13.59 -2.43 -5.42
C ALA A 228 -13.51 -1.28 -6.44
N LEU A 229 -12.68 -0.25 -6.21
CA LEU A 229 -12.63 0.95 -7.06
C LEU A 229 -12.41 0.65 -8.56
N PRO A 230 -11.50 -0.25 -9.00
CA PRO A 230 -11.34 -0.55 -10.43
C PRO A 230 -12.58 -1.18 -11.08
N GLY A 231 -13.50 -1.74 -10.30
CA GLY A 231 -14.78 -2.27 -10.78
C GLY A 231 -15.82 -1.19 -11.08
N ILE A 232 -15.75 -0.05 -10.38
CA ILE A 232 -16.67 1.11 -10.50
C ILE A 232 -16.49 1.83 -11.86
N ALA A 233 -15.31 1.72 -12.47
CA ALA A 233 -15.06 2.24 -13.82
C ALA A 233 -16.07 1.69 -14.83
N GLN A 234 -16.63 2.55 -15.68
CA GLN A 234 -17.62 2.15 -16.68
C GLN A 234 -17.04 1.12 -17.69
N GLU A 235 -17.91 0.25 -18.19
CA GLU A 235 -17.52 -0.71 -19.23
C GLU A 235 -17.10 0.01 -20.52
N GLY A 236 -16.09 -0.53 -21.22
CA GLY A 236 -15.48 0.14 -22.38
C GLY A 236 -14.61 1.37 -22.07
N LYS A 237 -14.49 1.80 -20.81
CA LYS A 237 -13.42 2.72 -20.37
C LYS A 237 -12.15 1.92 -20.08
N PRO A 238 -10.99 2.26 -20.67
CA PRO A 238 -9.76 1.50 -20.44
C PRO A 238 -9.32 1.56 -18.97
N ARG A 239 -8.73 0.45 -18.51
CA ARG A 239 -8.04 0.35 -17.21
C ARG A 239 -6.63 -0.15 -17.46
N VAL A 240 -5.63 0.44 -16.81
CA VAL A 240 -4.22 0.06 -16.99
C VAL A 240 -3.62 -0.34 -15.65
N LEU A 241 -3.07 -1.54 -15.57
CA LEU A 241 -2.30 -2.00 -14.42
C LEU A 241 -0.81 -1.78 -14.68
N PHE A 242 -0.12 -1.18 -13.72
CA PHE A 242 1.33 -1.16 -13.58
C PHE A 242 1.67 -1.80 -12.23
N ASN A 243 2.16 -3.04 -12.22
CA ASN A 243 2.41 -3.79 -10.98
C ASN A 243 3.32 -5.00 -11.24
N MET A 244 3.99 -5.52 -10.22
CA MET A 244 4.79 -6.75 -10.37
C MET A 244 3.94 -7.95 -10.82
N GLU A 245 2.69 -8.04 -10.32
CA GLU A 245 1.77 -9.16 -10.53
C GLU A 245 0.41 -8.70 -11.06
N ARG A 246 -0.33 -9.59 -11.75
CA ARG A 246 -1.75 -9.34 -12.09
C ARG A 246 -2.58 -9.41 -10.80
N VAL A 247 -3.41 -8.40 -10.56
CA VAL A 247 -4.21 -8.27 -9.32
C VAL A 247 -5.69 -8.00 -9.59
N GLY A 248 -6.54 -8.51 -8.69
CA GLY A 248 -7.99 -8.37 -8.78
C GLY A 248 -8.56 -8.86 -10.12
N GLN A 249 -9.56 -8.16 -10.64
CA GLN A 249 -10.20 -8.47 -11.92
C GLN A 249 -9.58 -7.71 -13.11
N LEU A 250 -8.30 -7.30 -13.04
CA LEU A 250 -7.67 -6.56 -14.13
C LEU A 250 -7.18 -7.50 -15.23
N GLY A 251 -7.49 -7.14 -16.48
CA GLY A 251 -7.24 -7.96 -17.66
C GLY A 251 -8.38 -8.93 -17.99
N THR A 252 -9.59 -8.65 -17.49
CA THR A 252 -10.85 -9.39 -17.73
C THR A 252 -11.79 -8.63 -18.67
N ARG A 253 -11.59 -7.32 -18.87
CA ARG A 253 -12.36 -6.48 -19.81
C ARG A 253 -11.65 -6.30 -21.15
N SER A 254 -12.40 -5.85 -22.16
CA SER A 254 -11.91 -5.68 -23.53
C SER A 254 -10.74 -4.70 -23.64
N ASP A 255 -10.72 -3.66 -22.83
CA ASP A 255 -9.79 -2.52 -22.90
C ASP A 255 -8.88 -2.42 -21.67
N ASP A 256 -8.73 -3.53 -20.93
CA ASP A 256 -7.72 -3.64 -19.89
C ASP A 256 -6.33 -3.81 -20.52
N VAL A 257 -5.34 -3.04 -20.04
CA VAL A 257 -3.91 -3.17 -20.40
C VAL A 257 -3.12 -3.51 -19.15
N ILE A 258 -2.22 -4.48 -19.24
CA ILE A 258 -1.46 -5.01 -18.11
C ILE A 258 0.03 -4.88 -18.41
N GLU A 259 0.70 -3.94 -17.74
CA GLU A 259 2.15 -3.77 -17.76
C GLU A 259 2.70 -4.40 -16.48
N LEU A 260 3.36 -5.55 -16.60
CA LEU A 260 3.96 -6.25 -15.47
C LEU A 260 5.43 -5.88 -15.25
N GLY A 261 5.82 -5.79 -13.98
CA GLY A 261 7.17 -5.46 -13.51
C GLY A 261 7.20 -4.18 -12.67
N ASP A 262 8.40 -3.62 -12.48
CA ASP A 262 8.60 -2.40 -11.69
C ASP A 262 7.72 -1.23 -12.19
N CYS A 263 7.01 -0.60 -11.26
CA CYS A 263 6.10 0.50 -11.53
C CYS A 263 6.82 1.67 -12.19
N ASP A 264 8.01 2.03 -11.70
CA ASP A 264 8.80 3.13 -12.27
C ASP A 264 9.34 2.80 -13.67
N ALA A 265 9.57 1.51 -13.99
CA ALA A 265 9.85 1.05 -15.35
C ALA A 265 8.64 1.25 -16.28
N GLY A 266 7.47 0.76 -15.86
CA GLY A 266 6.24 0.81 -16.65
C GLY A 266 5.78 2.25 -16.90
N ILE A 267 5.85 3.10 -15.88
CA ILE A 267 5.57 4.54 -16.00
C ILE A 267 6.57 5.24 -16.93
N ARG A 268 7.86 4.88 -16.90
CA ARG A 268 8.85 5.41 -17.86
C ARG A 268 8.54 5.02 -19.30
N LYS A 269 8.24 3.75 -19.58
CA LYS A 269 7.78 3.28 -20.91
C LYS A 269 6.53 4.04 -21.36
N PHE A 270 5.55 4.19 -20.47
CA PHE A 270 4.32 4.92 -20.79
C PHE A 270 4.57 6.41 -21.06
N ALA A 271 5.51 7.03 -20.34
CA ALA A 271 5.97 8.39 -20.61
C ALA A 271 6.73 8.51 -21.94
N ASP A 272 7.44 7.47 -22.38
CA ASP A 272 8.05 7.41 -23.72
C ASP A 272 6.94 7.43 -24.80
N GLU A 273 5.92 6.58 -24.69
CA GLU A 273 4.77 6.52 -25.61
C GLU A 273 3.93 7.82 -25.66
N LEU A 274 3.87 8.54 -24.55
CA LEU A 274 3.24 9.86 -24.44
C LEU A 274 4.12 11.00 -24.98
N GLY A 275 5.42 10.77 -25.19
CA GLY A 275 6.40 11.80 -25.53
C GLY A 275 6.72 12.74 -24.36
N TRP A 276 6.54 12.30 -23.12
CA TRP A 276 6.70 13.10 -21.89
C TRP A 276 7.95 12.72 -21.08
N ARG A 277 8.75 11.76 -21.54
CA ARG A 277 9.88 11.21 -20.78
C ARG A 277 10.85 12.26 -20.24
N ASP A 278 11.36 13.13 -21.11
CA ASP A 278 12.34 14.16 -20.72
C ASP A 278 11.75 15.18 -19.73
N GLU A 279 10.46 15.51 -19.89
CA GLU A 279 9.73 16.40 -18.97
C GLU A 279 9.53 15.75 -17.60
N LEU A 280 9.20 14.46 -17.58
CA LEU A 280 9.02 13.66 -16.37
C LEU A 280 10.34 13.48 -15.60
N GLU A 281 11.40 13.02 -16.25
CA GLU A 281 12.72 12.81 -15.60
C GLU A 281 13.29 14.14 -15.08
N LYS A 282 13.15 15.22 -15.85
CA LYS A 282 13.55 16.57 -15.42
C LYS A 282 12.74 17.05 -14.22
N MET A 283 11.41 16.88 -14.24
CA MET A 283 10.53 17.27 -13.14
C MET A 283 10.84 16.46 -11.88
N TRP A 284 11.01 15.15 -12.00
CA TRP A 284 11.36 14.27 -10.88
C TRP A 284 12.71 14.64 -10.26
N ARG A 285 13.77 14.79 -11.08
CA ARG A 285 15.10 15.24 -10.60
C ARG A 285 15.07 16.63 -9.95
N GLN A 286 14.18 17.53 -10.38
CA GLN A 286 13.97 18.82 -9.71
C GLN A 286 13.27 18.70 -8.34
N ILE A 287 12.46 17.65 -8.12
CA ILE A 287 11.77 17.40 -6.84
C ILE A 287 12.73 16.74 -5.84
N VAL A 288 13.50 15.73 -6.28
CA VAL A 288 14.32 14.90 -5.37
C VAL A 288 15.81 15.25 -5.34
N GLY A 289 16.31 15.94 -6.37
CA GLY A 289 17.74 16.20 -6.57
C GLY A 289 18.48 15.01 -7.20
N ASP A 290 19.54 15.29 -7.96
CA ASP A 290 20.23 14.25 -8.74
C ASP A 290 20.83 13.12 -7.88
N VAL A 291 21.32 13.41 -6.68
CA VAL A 291 21.90 12.40 -5.77
C VAL A 291 20.87 11.33 -5.40
N GLU A 292 19.65 11.75 -5.07
CA GLU A 292 18.55 10.85 -4.73
C GLU A 292 18.02 10.13 -5.98
N ALA A 293 17.90 10.83 -7.10
CA ALA A 293 17.49 10.21 -8.37
C ALA A 293 18.45 9.06 -8.77
N GLU A 294 19.76 9.29 -8.68
CA GLU A 294 20.77 8.24 -8.89
C GLU A 294 20.70 7.14 -7.82
N ARG A 295 20.35 7.45 -6.57
CA ARG A 295 20.15 6.44 -5.51
C ARG A 295 19.00 5.50 -5.86
N GLN A 296 17.84 6.02 -6.24
CA GLN A 296 16.66 5.22 -6.62
C GLN A 296 16.96 4.38 -7.88
N LEU A 297 17.61 4.97 -8.89
CA LEU A 297 18.03 4.26 -10.12
C LEU A 297 19.05 3.14 -9.88
N ASN A 298 19.96 3.29 -8.91
CA ASN A 298 21.00 2.31 -8.62
C ASN A 298 20.61 1.29 -7.53
N GLY A 299 19.64 1.61 -6.67
CA GLY A 299 19.00 0.63 -5.78
C GLY A 299 18.35 -0.46 -6.61
N ARG A 300 17.48 -0.05 -7.54
CA ARG A 300 16.84 -0.93 -8.53
C ARG A 300 17.81 -1.88 -9.25
N LYS A 301 19.00 -1.43 -9.67
CA LYS A 301 19.98 -2.31 -10.35
C LYS A 301 20.51 -3.42 -9.45
N LYS A 302 20.47 -3.26 -8.13
CA LYS A 302 20.80 -4.33 -7.17
C LYS A 302 19.62 -5.27 -7.01
N ASP A 303 18.41 -4.70 -6.91
CA ASP A 303 17.17 -5.46 -6.76
C ASP A 303 16.95 -6.36 -8.01
N GLU A 304 17.10 -5.83 -9.23
CA GLU A 304 17.04 -6.61 -10.49
C GLU A 304 18.08 -7.75 -10.56
N VAL A 305 19.26 -7.57 -9.95
CA VAL A 305 20.29 -8.61 -9.88
C VAL A 305 19.95 -9.66 -8.82
N GLN A 306 19.36 -9.24 -7.70
CA GLN A 306 18.90 -10.13 -6.63
C GLN A 306 17.71 -10.98 -7.08
N ASP A 307 16.70 -10.36 -7.70
CA ASP A 307 15.53 -11.03 -8.27
C ASP A 307 15.94 -12.09 -9.30
N GLU A 308 16.93 -11.81 -10.16
CA GLU A 308 17.45 -12.77 -11.13
C GLU A 308 18.22 -13.93 -10.46
N ILE A 309 18.97 -13.67 -9.38
CA ILE A 309 19.61 -14.71 -8.58
C ILE A 309 18.56 -15.62 -7.92
N GLU A 310 17.50 -15.04 -7.34
CA GLU A 310 16.42 -15.79 -6.68
C GLU A 310 15.60 -16.59 -7.69
N ARG A 311 15.31 -16.04 -8.88
CA ARG A 311 14.67 -16.75 -9.99
C ARG A 311 15.49 -17.94 -10.45
N LEU A 312 16.79 -17.76 -10.68
CA LEU A 312 17.69 -18.84 -11.06
C LEU A 312 17.85 -19.89 -9.96
N ALA A 313 17.83 -19.50 -8.68
CA ALA A 313 17.85 -20.43 -7.56
C ALA A 313 16.57 -21.30 -7.52
N ALA A 314 15.40 -20.68 -7.71
CA ALA A 314 14.12 -21.40 -7.78
C ALA A 314 14.02 -22.32 -9.00
N GLU A 315 14.55 -21.92 -10.16
CA GLU A 315 14.64 -22.77 -11.35
C GLU A 315 15.56 -23.99 -11.09
N VAL A 316 16.70 -23.81 -10.40
CA VAL A 316 17.59 -24.92 -10.02
C VAL A 316 16.93 -25.84 -8.99
N GLU A 317 16.27 -25.32 -7.97
CA GLU A 317 15.58 -26.13 -6.96
C GLU A 317 14.44 -26.95 -7.58
N ALA A 318 13.68 -26.37 -8.51
CA ALA A 318 12.64 -27.09 -9.25
C ALA A 318 13.19 -28.25 -10.09
N VAL A 319 14.38 -28.12 -10.68
CA VAL A 319 15.05 -29.20 -11.44
C VAL A 319 15.55 -30.30 -10.50
N VAL A 320 16.11 -29.96 -9.34
CA VAL A 320 16.63 -30.94 -8.36
C VAL A 320 15.51 -31.82 -7.78
N ILE A 321 14.26 -31.34 -7.74
CA ILE A 321 13.10 -32.10 -7.23
C ILE A 321 12.61 -33.18 -8.22
N ASP A 322 12.98 -33.12 -9.51
CA ASP A 322 12.56 -34.13 -10.51
C ASP A 322 13.47 -35.39 -10.53
N ASP A 323 14.74 -35.27 -10.13
CA ASP A 323 15.69 -36.41 -10.12
C ASP A 323 15.43 -37.41 -8.96
N ASP A 324 14.78 -36.99 -7.86
CA ASP A 324 14.52 -37.83 -6.68
C ASP A 324 13.32 -38.80 -6.83
N LYS A 325 12.81 -38.99 -8.06
CA LYS A 325 11.67 -39.87 -8.39
C LYS A 325 11.98 -40.98 -9.39
N ASN A 326 13.23 -41.46 -9.46
CA ASN A 326 13.51 -42.63 -10.31
C ASN A 326 14.64 -43.57 -9.84
N ASP A 327 14.61 -44.06 -8.60
CA ASP A 327 15.24 -45.36 -8.31
C ASP A 327 14.63 -46.15 -7.13
N THR A 328 13.58 -46.94 -7.43
CA THR A 328 13.24 -48.14 -6.63
C THR A 328 12.68 -49.24 -7.53
N SER A 329 13.51 -50.23 -7.88
CA SER A 329 13.01 -51.55 -8.30
C SER A 329 13.95 -52.66 -7.84
N ASP A 330 13.38 -53.72 -7.27
CA ASP A 330 14.09 -54.81 -6.60
C ASP A 330 15.07 -55.59 -7.49
N THR A 331 16.10 -56.19 -6.88
CA THR A 331 16.18 -57.67 -6.86
C THR A 331 17.14 -58.22 -5.78
N ASN A 332 16.75 -59.35 -5.20
CA ASN A 332 17.44 -60.07 -4.12
C ASN A 332 18.01 -61.40 -4.64
N VAL A 333 19.33 -61.59 -4.64
CA VAL A 333 19.99 -62.90 -4.93
C VAL A 333 21.28 -63.11 -4.12
N GLN A 334 21.17 -63.94 -3.07
CA GLN A 334 22.09 -65.00 -2.60
C GLN A 334 23.60 -64.74 -2.27
N GLN A 335 23.99 -65.19 -1.06
CA GLN A 335 25.38 -65.47 -0.61
C GLN A 335 25.98 -66.72 -1.29
N PRO A 336 27.31 -66.93 -1.25
CA PRO A 336 27.90 -67.80 -0.18
C PRO A 336 29.33 -67.44 0.33
N ASP A 337 29.66 -67.94 1.54
CA ASP A 337 30.98 -68.47 2.02
C ASP A 337 32.29 -67.64 1.96
N GLU A 338 33.29 -67.75 2.86
CA GLU A 338 33.45 -68.33 4.23
C GLU A 338 34.80 -67.85 4.86
N ARG A 339 34.98 -68.05 6.18
CA ARG A 339 36.26 -68.11 6.98
C ARG A 339 37.04 -66.84 7.43
N GLN A 340 37.04 -66.65 8.77
CA GLN A 340 38.18 -66.53 9.75
C GLN A 340 39.27 -65.44 9.51
N ASP A 341 39.59 -64.54 10.47
CA ASP A 341 40.20 -64.81 11.79
C ASP A 341 40.05 -63.65 12.83
N VAL A 342 40.48 -63.89 14.08
CA VAL A 342 40.52 -62.98 15.27
C VAL A 342 42.00 -62.90 15.79
N PRO A 343 42.47 -62.10 16.80
CA PRO A 343 41.75 -61.42 17.91
C PRO A 343 42.26 -60.03 18.42
N SER A 344 41.52 -59.45 19.40
CA SER A 344 41.99 -58.58 20.53
C SER A 344 42.53 -57.16 20.17
N GLU A 345 42.52 -56.10 20.98
CA GLU A 345 42.21 -55.75 22.40
C GLU A 345 41.56 -54.32 22.44
N SER A 346 40.99 -53.73 23.51
CA SER A 346 40.47 -54.15 24.84
C SER A 346 39.56 -53.02 25.42
N GLU A 347 38.95 -53.23 26.60
CA GLU A 347 38.14 -52.24 27.37
C GLU A 347 38.71 -52.18 28.81
N PRO A 348 38.56 -51.09 29.63
CA PRO A 348 37.30 -50.78 30.34
C PRO A 348 37.09 -49.23 30.59
N THR A 349 36.09 -48.66 31.28
CA THR A 349 35.28 -49.15 32.42
C THR A 349 33.94 -48.41 32.62
N LYS A 350 32.89 -49.22 32.88
CA LYS A 350 31.58 -48.98 33.50
C LYS A 350 31.39 -47.78 34.45
N HIS A 351 30.19 -47.19 34.42
CA HIS A 351 29.26 -47.23 35.57
C HIS A 351 27.78 -47.17 35.16
N GLN A 352 26.98 -48.14 35.65
CA GLN A 352 25.52 -48.19 35.62
C GLN A 352 24.98 -48.03 37.05
N LYS A 353 23.75 -47.51 37.20
CA LYS A 353 22.73 -48.09 38.09
C LYS A 353 21.34 -47.50 37.87
N ASP A 354 20.45 -48.32 37.31
CA ASP A 354 18.99 -48.17 37.37
C ASP A 354 18.46 -48.71 38.75
N PRO A 355 17.16 -49.01 38.92
CA PRO A 355 16.07 -48.08 39.14
C PRO A 355 15.29 -48.41 40.44
N ILE A 356 14.21 -47.68 40.76
CA ILE A 356 13.12 -48.18 41.63
C ILE A 356 11.77 -47.92 40.97
N SER A 357 10.87 -48.89 41.10
CA SER A 357 9.59 -49.04 40.40
C SER A 357 8.40 -49.03 41.37
N THR A 358 7.17 -49.08 40.79
CA THR A 358 5.94 -49.70 41.37
C THR A 358 5.33 -49.05 42.65
N GLU A 359 4.01 -49.00 42.89
CA GLU A 359 2.86 -49.58 42.17
C GLU A 359 1.50 -48.87 42.45
N GLN A 360 0.50 -49.31 41.67
CA GLN A 360 -0.97 -49.13 41.65
C GLN A 360 -1.67 -48.97 43.04
N ALA A 361 -2.91 -48.47 43.23
CA ALA A 361 -4.15 -48.86 42.53
C ALA A 361 -5.44 -48.07 42.93
N LYS A 362 -6.35 -47.90 41.94
CA LYS A 362 -7.84 -48.10 41.95
C LYS A 362 -8.83 -47.28 42.83
N ASN A 363 -9.78 -46.67 42.09
CA ASN A 363 -11.26 -46.60 42.28
C ASN A 363 -11.83 -45.59 43.34
N GLU A 364 -13.01 -44.96 43.20
CA GLU A 364 -14.13 -45.14 42.23
C GLU A 364 -15.04 -43.87 42.09
N ALA A 365 -15.70 -43.73 40.92
CA ALA A 365 -17.00 -43.07 40.59
C ALA A 365 -17.51 -41.75 41.25
N GLY A 366 -17.87 -40.78 40.38
CA GLY A 366 -18.78 -39.65 40.68
C GLY A 366 -19.07 -38.80 39.42
N LYS A 367 -20.35 -38.56 39.07
CA LYS A 367 -20.79 -37.90 37.82
C LYS A 367 -20.88 -36.38 37.93
N GLU A 368 -20.63 -35.64 36.84
CA GLU A 368 -21.65 -34.88 36.07
C GLU A 368 -21.03 -34.10 34.87
N GLU A 369 -21.79 -33.99 33.77
CA GLU A 369 -21.54 -33.13 32.60
C GLU A 369 -22.71 -32.16 32.43
N PRO A 370 -22.55 -31.08 31.64
CA PRO A 370 -23.42 -31.01 30.47
C PRO A 370 -22.70 -30.65 29.15
N ALA A 371 -23.29 -31.11 28.04
CA ALA A 371 -22.76 -31.05 26.68
C ALA A 371 -23.23 -29.84 25.86
N SER A 372 -22.56 -29.58 24.73
CA SER A 372 -23.13 -28.86 23.57
C SER A 372 -22.34 -29.15 22.29
N THR A 373 -22.94 -29.91 21.36
CA THR A 373 -22.46 -30.10 19.98
C THR A 373 -23.59 -29.83 19.00
N LEU A 374 -23.35 -29.03 17.96
CA LEU A 374 -24.21 -28.94 16.77
C LEU A 374 -23.37 -28.77 15.51
N ALA A 375 -23.80 -29.45 14.45
CA ALA A 375 -23.14 -29.58 13.15
C ALA A 375 -23.86 -28.72 12.08
N PRO A 376 -23.30 -28.54 10.87
CA PRO A 376 -23.81 -27.57 9.89
C PRO A 376 -25.00 -28.09 9.06
N PRO A 377 -25.82 -27.20 8.47
CA PRO A 377 -26.96 -27.59 7.63
C PRO A 377 -26.58 -27.87 6.17
N THR A 378 -27.29 -28.83 5.57
CA THR A 378 -27.12 -29.27 4.17
C THR A 378 -28.15 -28.64 3.24
N THR A 379 -27.76 -28.41 1.98
CA THR A 379 -28.61 -27.91 0.89
C THR A 379 -29.72 -28.89 0.48
N THR A 380 -30.89 -28.37 0.10
CA THR A 380 -31.87 -29.09 -0.74
C THR A 380 -32.46 -28.14 -1.79
N ALA A 381 -32.61 -28.64 -3.02
CA ALA A 381 -33.24 -27.94 -4.13
C ALA A 381 -34.64 -28.49 -4.38
N ILE A 382 -35.58 -27.62 -4.77
CA ILE A 382 -36.89 -28.01 -5.33
C ILE A 382 -37.16 -27.10 -6.53
N THR A 383 -37.69 -27.70 -7.60
CA THR A 383 -38.06 -27.08 -8.88
C THR A 383 -39.43 -26.41 -8.84
N ASP A 384 -39.72 -25.51 -9.79
CA ASP A 384 -40.89 -25.62 -10.69
C ASP A 384 -41.01 -24.44 -11.69
N GLU A 385 -41.43 -24.75 -12.92
CA GLU A 385 -41.93 -23.82 -13.95
C GLU A 385 -43.48 -23.97 -14.06
N PRO A 386 -44.20 -23.28 -14.97
CA PRO A 386 -44.36 -21.82 -15.10
C PRO A 386 -45.88 -21.42 -15.11
N ASN A 387 -46.18 -20.13 -15.38
CA ASN A 387 -47.19 -19.63 -16.35
C ASN A 387 -48.18 -18.52 -15.87
N LYS A 388 -48.47 -17.61 -16.82
CA LYS A 388 -49.67 -16.74 -17.01
C LYS A 388 -49.99 -15.52 -16.11
N SER A 389 -49.62 -14.35 -16.65
CA SER A 389 -50.47 -13.17 -16.98
C SER A 389 -51.64 -12.72 -16.07
N THR A 390 -51.64 -11.43 -15.71
CA THR A 390 -52.83 -10.52 -15.76
C THR A 390 -52.38 -9.05 -15.81
N GLU A 391 -53.24 -8.16 -16.32
CA GLU A 391 -52.93 -6.76 -16.66
C GLU A 391 -53.37 -5.74 -15.59
N GLU A 392 -52.61 -4.63 -15.51
CA GLU A 392 -53.02 -3.25 -15.12
C GLU A 392 -53.61 -2.94 -13.72
N PRO A 393 -53.64 -1.64 -13.28
CA PRO A 393 -52.98 -0.45 -13.84
C PRO A 393 -52.05 0.30 -12.85
N ASN A 394 -51.30 1.27 -13.40
CA ASN A 394 -50.35 2.15 -12.70
C ASN A 394 -51.03 3.36 -12.01
N PRO A 395 -50.71 3.74 -10.76
CA PRO A 395 -51.15 5.00 -10.17
C PRO A 395 -50.25 6.18 -10.57
N GLU A 396 -50.86 7.31 -10.89
CA GLU A 396 -50.22 8.51 -11.44
C GLU A 396 -49.33 9.24 -10.41
N ILE A 397 -48.19 9.76 -10.88
CA ILE A 397 -47.35 10.72 -10.14
C ILE A 397 -47.79 12.14 -10.53
N PRO A 398 -48.23 13.00 -9.60
CA PRO A 398 -48.64 14.36 -9.95
C PRO A 398 -47.42 15.22 -10.33
N ALA A 399 -47.54 15.93 -11.46
CA ALA A 399 -46.52 16.84 -11.94
C ALA A 399 -46.37 18.07 -11.03
N VAL A 400 -45.13 18.49 -10.78
CA VAL A 400 -44.81 19.76 -10.11
C VAL A 400 -44.36 20.77 -11.16
N GLU A 401 -44.93 21.97 -11.11
CA GLU A 401 -44.74 23.01 -12.13
C GLU A 401 -43.30 23.52 -12.26
N ALA A 402 -42.89 23.75 -13.50
CA ALA A 402 -41.61 24.38 -13.82
C ALA A 402 -41.66 25.90 -13.60
N ALA A 403 -41.25 26.34 -12.41
CA ALA A 403 -41.01 27.76 -12.14
C ALA A 403 -39.76 28.25 -12.92
N LYS A 404 -39.93 29.30 -13.73
CA LYS A 404 -38.82 29.99 -14.41
C LYS A 404 -37.89 30.60 -13.35
N ILE A 405 -36.61 30.24 -13.40
CA ILE A 405 -35.53 31.00 -12.75
C ILE A 405 -34.81 31.76 -13.86
N GLU A 406 -34.97 33.08 -13.87
CA GLU A 406 -34.20 33.95 -14.76
C GLU A 406 -32.73 34.03 -14.32
N SER A 407 -31.86 34.21 -15.30
CA SER A 407 -30.41 34.27 -15.11
C SER A 407 -29.98 35.50 -14.31
N LEU A 408 -29.46 35.29 -13.10
CA LEU A 408 -28.64 36.28 -12.39
C LEU A 408 -27.16 35.89 -12.52
N VAL A 409 -26.51 36.46 -13.54
CA VAL A 409 -25.05 36.44 -13.67
C VAL A 409 -24.47 37.47 -12.71
N PRO A 410 -23.58 37.10 -11.77
CA PRO A 410 -22.86 38.09 -10.97
C PRO A 410 -21.85 38.83 -11.87
N GLU A 411 -21.87 40.16 -11.86
CA GLU A 411 -20.82 40.96 -12.50
C GLU A 411 -19.45 40.68 -11.84
N PRO A 412 -18.35 40.68 -12.61
CA PRO A 412 -17.02 40.49 -12.04
C PRO A 412 -16.62 41.67 -11.16
N LEU A 413 -16.27 41.37 -9.90
CA LEU A 413 -15.71 42.32 -8.95
C LEU A 413 -14.47 43.00 -9.55
N LYS A 414 -14.50 44.33 -9.65
CA LYS A 414 -13.33 45.12 -10.03
C LYS A 414 -12.27 45.00 -8.94
N SER A 415 -11.08 44.54 -9.31
CA SER A 415 -9.92 44.54 -8.44
C SER A 415 -9.42 45.97 -8.18
N GLU A 416 -9.71 46.50 -7.00
CA GLU A 416 -9.02 47.70 -6.52
C GLU A 416 -7.57 47.33 -6.16
N SER A 417 -6.62 48.03 -6.78
CA SER A 417 -5.20 47.87 -6.51
C SER A 417 -4.87 48.43 -5.11
N PRO A 418 -4.07 47.74 -4.27
CA PRO A 418 -3.58 48.33 -3.04
C PRO A 418 -2.75 49.59 -3.38
N LYS A 419 -3.07 50.71 -2.74
CA LYS A 419 -2.24 51.92 -2.82
C LYS A 419 -0.94 51.66 -2.08
N GLU A 420 0.19 51.88 -2.74
CA GLU A 420 1.49 51.87 -2.07
C GLU A 420 1.56 53.02 -1.07
N GLU A 421 1.73 52.71 0.21
CA GLU A 421 2.21 53.67 1.20
C GLU A 421 3.74 53.83 1.07
N PRO A 422 4.28 55.05 1.16
CA PRO A 422 5.71 55.28 0.98
C PRO A 422 6.50 54.70 2.16
N ARG A 423 7.37 53.73 1.89
CA ARG A 423 8.33 53.22 2.88
C ARG A 423 9.25 54.34 3.37
N GLU A 424 9.23 54.61 4.68
CA GLU A 424 10.23 55.45 5.31
C GLU A 424 11.63 54.83 5.19
N VAL A 425 12.59 55.62 4.73
CA VAL A 425 13.99 55.21 4.61
C VAL A 425 14.66 55.37 5.96
N LEU A 426 14.75 54.28 6.73
CA LEU A 426 15.65 54.20 7.88
C LEU A 426 17.09 54.31 7.38
N LYS A 427 17.76 55.40 7.77
CA LYS A 427 19.18 55.62 7.52
C LYS A 427 19.99 54.83 8.54
N GLU A 428 20.76 53.86 8.10
CA GLU A 428 21.78 53.24 8.93
C GLU A 428 22.94 54.23 9.14
N GLU A 429 23.29 54.50 10.40
CA GLU A 429 24.49 55.25 10.76
C GLU A 429 25.72 54.33 10.78
N PRO A 430 26.89 54.77 10.28
CA PRO A 430 28.08 53.93 10.20
C PRO A 430 28.79 53.81 11.56
N THR A 431 28.72 52.63 12.18
CA THR A 431 29.55 52.29 13.34
C THR A 431 31.03 52.26 12.97
N LYS A 432 31.80 53.19 13.54
CA LYS A 432 33.25 53.33 13.32
C LYS A 432 34.02 52.17 13.96
N TYR A 433 34.80 51.47 13.14
CA TYR A 433 35.87 50.59 13.61
C TYR A 433 37.07 51.45 14.05
N THR A 434 37.42 51.42 15.34
CA THR A 434 38.71 51.94 15.83
C THR A 434 39.37 50.90 16.72
N GLY A 435 40.35 50.19 16.18
CA GLY A 435 41.26 49.39 16.99
C GLY A 435 42.36 50.28 17.58
N THR A 436 42.74 50.00 18.82
CA THR A 436 44.05 50.39 19.36
C THR A 436 44.60 49.27 20.22
N GLU A 437 45.80 48.83 19.87
CA GLU A 437 46.61 47.88 20.64
C GLU A 437 46.97 48.46 22.02
N ARG A 438 47.23 47.57 22.99
CA ARG A 438 48.27 47.82 24.00
C ARG A 438 48.79 46.51 24.57
N ALA A 439 50.07 46.25 24.29
CA ALA A 439 50.84 45.18 24.92
C ALA A 439 51.63 45.72 26.13
N SER A 440 52.15 44.76 26.92
CA SER A 440 53.42 44.79 27.67
C SER A 440 53.41 44.91 29.22
N LYS A 441 54.15 43.94 29.81
CA LYS A 441 54.96 43.93 31.06
C LYS A 441 54.32 43.71 32.45
N GLU A 442 54.53 42.48 32.94
CA GLU A 442 55.43 42.06 34.05
C GLU A 442 55.64 42.91 35.32
N GLU A 443 56.05 42.17 36.38
CA GLU A 443 56.56 42.57 37.72
C GLU A 443 55.57 43.05 38.79
N LYS A 444 55.10 42.10 39.63
CA LYS A 444 55.77 41.82 40.92
C LYS A 444 55.30 40.52 41.58
#